data_AF-A0A6P0DXV2-F1
#
_entry.id   AF-A0A6P0DXV2-F1
#
_cell.length_a   1.000
_cell.length_b   1.000
_cell.length_c   1.000
_cell.angle_alpha   90.00
_cell.angle_beta   90.00
_cell.angle_gamma   90.00
#
_symmetry.space_group_name_H-M   'P 1'
#
loop_
_entity.id
_entity.type
_entity.pdbx_description
1 polymer ?
#
loop_
_entity_poly.entity_id
_entity_poly.type
_entity_poly.pdbx_seq_one_letter_code
_entity_poly.pdbx_strand_id
1 'polypeptide(L)'
;DLYVSVVDPLRARRVAKACGVLAKTEPLAARLLAIMGEALKPAQTPPQDQALEALQELVNARSAANGERTALSNRMKTAVTAFLRKELTRRLAALDTHIARLDAEIERSIGAEPEMRRRLDILISIP
;
A
#
# COMPACT_ATOMS: atom_id res chain seq x y z
N ASP A 1 22.46 -5.94 12.15
CA ASP A 1 21.54 -4.86 11.73
C ASP A 1 22.09 -4.14 10.51
N LEU A 2 21.27 -3.99 9.47
CA LEU A 2 21.62 -3.25 8.26
C LEU A 2 21.18 -1.78 8.44
N TYR A 3 22.09 -0.84 8.17
CA TYR A 3 21.75 0.59 8.14
C TYR A 3 21.04 0.91 6.83
N VAL A 4 19.76 1.27 6.91
CA VAL A 4 18.92 1.59 5.76
C VAL A 4 18.45 3.02 5.87
N SER A 5 18.49 3.76 4.76
CA SER A 5 17.95 5.11 4.65
C SER A 5 17.10 5.23 3.39
N VAL A 6 15.85 5.66 3.57
CA VAL A 6 14.93 6.02 2.49
C VAL A 6 15.11 7.51 2.19
N VAL A 7 15.30 7.84 0.92
CA VAL A 7 15.58 9.20 0.45
C VAL A 7 14.57 9.61 -0.61
N ASP A 8 14.17 10.88 -0.60
CA ASP A 8 13.27 11.44 -1.62
C ASP A 8 13.83 11.20 -3.03
N PRO A 9 13.07 10.52 -3.92
CA PRO A 9 13.49 10.27 -5.30
C PRO A 9 13.92 11.52 -6.07
N LEU A 10 13.33 12.69 -5.78
CA LEU A 10 13.71 13.96 -6.41
C LEU A 10 15.12 14.39 -6.00
N ARG A 11 15.50 14.21 -4.73
CA ARG A 11 16.85 14.51 -4.24
C ARG A 11 17.90 13.63 -4.92
N ALA A 12 17.62 12.32 -5.01
CA ALA A 12 18.49 11.40 -5.74
C ALA A 12 18.66 11.80 -7.21
N ARG A 13 17.58 12.22 -7.88
CA ARG A 13 17.63 12.73 -9.26
C ARG A 13 18.43 14.02 -9.40
N ARG A 14 18.35 14.94 -8.42
CA ARG A 14 19.13 16.19 -8.45
C ARG A 14 20.63 15.92 -8.33
N VAL A 15 21.04 14.98 -7.49
CA VAL A 15 22.44 14.55 -7.39
C VAL A 15 22.90 13.94 -8.71
N ALA A 16 22.10 13.05 -9.31
CA ALA A 16 22.41 12.48 -10.62
C ALA A 16 22.65 13.56 -11.69
N LYS A 17 21.77 14.58 -11.75
CA LYS A 17 21.91 15.72 -12.66
C LYS A 17 23.17 16.54 -12.37
N ALA A 18 23.46 16.82 -11.10
CA ALA A 18 24.67 17.55 -10.70
C ALA A 18 25.95 16.79 -11.09
N CYS A 19 25.92 15.46 -11.09
CA CYS A 19 27.00 14.60 -11.56
C CYS A 19 27.04 14.43 -13.10
N GLY A 20 26.21 15.17 -13.87
CA GLY A 20 26.18 15.09 -15.33
C GLY A 20 25.56 13.81 -15.89
N VAL A 21 24.85 13.02 -15.07
CA VAL A 21 24.22 11.78 -15.51
C VAL A 21 22.84 12.08 -16.11
N LEU A 22 22.75 12.00 -17.44
CA LEU A 22 21.54 12.28 -18.23
C LEU A 22 20.73 11.01 -18.57
N ALA A 23 21.38 9.86 -18.72
CA ALA A 23 20.73 8.57 -18.97
C ALA A 23 20.79 7.68 -17.72
N LYS A 24 19.63 7.27 -17.22
CA LYS A 24 19.54 6.37 -16.04
C LYS A 24 19.66 4.93 -16.50
N THR A 25 20.74 4.25 -16.09
CA THR A 25 20.84 2.78 -16.09
C THR A 25 20.88 2.28 -14.64
N GLU A 26 20.37 1.08 -14.37
CA GLU A 26 20.31 0.52 -13.01
C GLU A 26 21.67 0.53 -12.27
N PRO A 27 22.81 0.16 -12.89
CA PRO A 27 24.11 0.19 -12.21
C PRO A 27 24.59 1.61 -11.87
N LEU A 28 24.31 2.59 -12.74
CA LEU A 28 24.71 3.97 -12.54
C LEU A 28 23.88 4.63 -11.44
N ALA A 29 22.59 4.30 -11.36
CA ALA A 29 21.72 4.74 -10.29
C ALA A 29 22.19 4.22 -8.92
N ALA A 30 22.57 2.94 -8.82
CA ALA A 30 23.12 2.36 -7.60
C ALA A 30 24.41 3.06 -7.15
N ARG A 31 25.34 3.32 -8.08
CA ARG A 31 26.58 4.03 -7.76
C ARG A 31 26.35 5.46 -7.28
N LEU A 32 25.43 6.18 -7.92
CA LEU A 32 25.07 7.55 -7.51
C LEU A 32 24.41 7.57 -6.13
N LEU A 33 23.54 6.59 -5.83
CA LEU A 33 22.95 6.44 -4.50
C LEU A 33 24.00 6.13 -3.44
N ALA A 34 25.01 5.31 -3.75
CA ALA A 34 26.12 5.03 -2.84
C ALA A 34 26.98 6.28 -2.56
N ILE A 35 27.35 7.04 -3.61
CA ILE A 35 28.08 8.31 -3.46
C ILE A 35 27.28 9.30 -2.63
N MET A 36 25.98 9.44 -2.91
CA MET A 36 25.10 10.30 -2.14
C MET A 36 24.98 9.85 -0.68
N GLY A 37 24.90 8.53 -0.44
CA GLY A 37 24.86 7.95 0.89
C GLY A 37 26.10 8.26 1.71
N GLU A 38 27.29 8.11 1.12
CA GLU A 38 28.56 8.44 1.79
C GLU A 38 28.70 9.95 2.05
N ALA A 39 28.33 10.77 1.06
CA ALA A 39 28.50 12.23 1.15
C ALA A 39 27.50 12.89 2.12
N LEU A 40 26.24 12.46 2.09
CA LEU A 40 25.17 13.10 2.87
C LEU A 40 24.90 12.39 4.19
N LYS A 41 25.34 11.13 4.35
CA LYS A 41 25.10 10.28 5.52
C LYS A 41 23.66 10.42 6.03
N PRO A 42 22.66 10.15 5.16
CA PRO A 42 21.27 10.37 5.49
C PRO A 42 20.91 9.60 6.76
N ALA A 43 20.05 10.18 7.59
CA ALA A 43 19.60 9.55 8.82
C ALA A 43 19.00 8.17 8.54
N GLN A 44 19.16 7.26 9.50
CA GLN A 44 18.59 5.92 9.41
C GLN A 44 17.07 6.03 9.32
N THR A 45 16.48 5.32 8.37
CA THR A 45 15.04 5.07 8.39
C THR A 45 14.81 3.87 9.28
N PRO A 46 14.11 4.03 10.42
CA PRO A 46 13.78 2.90 11.27
C PRO A 46 12.95 1.88 10.46
N PRO A 47 13.04 0.58 10.80
CA PRO A 47 12.15 -0.41 10.22
C PRO A 47 10.69 0.03 10.41
N GLN A 48 9.84 -0.34 9.46
CA GLN A 48 8.44 0.01 9.49
C GLN A 48 7.80 -0.56 10.77
N ASP A 49 6.94 0.22 11.41
CA ASP A 49 6.24 -0.21 12.62
C ASP A 49 5.44 -1.49 12.30
N GLN A 50 5.55 -2.51 13.15
CA GLN A 50 4.79 -3.77 13.00
C GLN A 50 3.28 -3.51 12.94
N ALA A 51 2.79 -2.48 13.64
CA ALA A 51 1.39 -2.07 13.57
C ALA A 51 1.00 -1.57 12.16
N LEU A 52 1.91 -0.85 11.49
CA LEU A 52 1.69 -0.37 10.13
C LEU A 52 1.79 -1.49 9.09
N GLU A 53 2.69 -2.47 9.29
CA GLU A 53 2.75 -3.66 8.43
C GLU A 53 1.46 -4.50 8.55
N ALA A 54 0.99 -4.76 9.76
CA ALA A 54 -0.26 -5.47 10.00
C ALA A 54 -1.47 -4.73 9.40
N LEU A 55 -1.52 -3.41 9.53
CA LEU A 55 -2.55 -2.60 8.90
C LEU A 55 -2.50 -2.68 7.37
N GLN A 56 -1.30 -2.65 6.77
CA GLN A 56 -1.11 -2.78 5.33
C GLN A 56 -1.60 -4.14 4.81
N GLU A 57 -1.36 -5.21 5.57
CA GLU A 57 -1.89 -6.55 5.25
C GLU A 57 -3.42 -6.56 5.16
N LEU A 58 -4.10 -5.97 6.15
CA LEU A 58 -5.56 -5.87 6.17
C LEU A 58 -6.12 -5.05 4.99
N VAL A 59 -5.48 -3.91 4.68
CA VAL A 59 -5.87 -3.04 3.55
C VAL A 59 -5.70 -3.77 2.21
N ASN A 60 -4.63 -4.54 2.06
CA ASN A 60 -4.38 -5.35 0.87
C ASN A 60 -5.45 -6.46 0.73
N ALA A 61 -5.77 -7.17 1.82
CA ALA A 61 -6.81 -8.20 1.85
C ALA A 61 -8.18 -7.62 1.46
N ARG A 62 -8.53 -6.45 1.99
CA ARG A 62 -9.77 -5.73 1.62
C ARG A 62 -9.82 -5.38 0.14
N SER A 63 -8.71 -4.91 -0.42
CA SER A 63 -8.62 -4.57 -1.83
C SER A 63 -8.79 -5.79 -2.74
N ALA A 64 -8.18 -6.92 -2.37
CA ALA A 64 -8.36 -8.19 -3.06
C ALA A 64 -9.83 -8.65 -3.03
N ALA A 65 -10.47 -8.62 -1.85
CA ALA A 65 -11.87 -9.00 -1.69
C ALA A 65 -12.83 -8.12 -2.54
N ASN A 66 -12.57 -6.82 -2.65
CA ASN A 66 -13.31 -5.93 -3.55
C ASN A 66 -13.13 -6.28 -5.04
N GLY A 67 -11.92 -6.69 -5.43
CA GLY A 67 -11.65 -7.20 -6.77
C GLY A 67 -12.46 -8.47 -7.07
N GLU A 68 -12.48 -9.42 -6.13
CA GLU A 68 -13.29 -10.63 -6.24
C GLU A 68 -14.78 -10.34 -6.33
N ARG A 69 -15.29 -9.45 -5.46
CA ARG A 69 -16.69 -9.01 -5.49
C ARG A 69 -17.07 -8.44 -6.85
N THR A 70 -16.22 -7.60 -7.43
CA THR A 70 -16.42 -7.03 -8.78
C THR A 70 -16.46 -8.13 -9.83
N ALA A 71 -15.51 -9.07 -9.79
CA ALA A 71 -15.47 -10.20 -10.71
C ALA A 71 -16.72 -11.10 -10.62
N LEU A 72 -17.18 -11.42 -9.40
CA LEU A 72 -18.40 -12.21 -9.20
C LEU A 72 -19.66 -11.47 -9.66
N SER A 73 -19.76 -10.17 -9.37
CA SER A 73 -20.89 -9.34 -9.83
C SER A 73 -20.97 -9.32 -11.35
N ASN A 74 -19.83 -9.20 -12.03
CA ASN A 74 -19.78 -9.26 -13.49
C ASN A 74 -20.18 -10.64 -14.03
N ARG A 75 -19.74 -11.74 -13.41
CA ARG A 75 -20.18 -13.11 -13.76
C ARG A 75 -21.68 -13.31 -13.56
N MET A 76 -22.26 -12.70 -12.52
CA MET A 76 -23.69 -12.81 -12.24
C MET A 76 -24.54 -12.14 -13.32
N LYS A 77 -24.06 -11.05 -13.94
CA LYS A 77 -24.75 -10.36 -15.04
C LYS A 77 -24.91 -11.26 -16.28
N THR A 78 -23.96 -12.15 -16.54
CA THR A 78 -23.98 -13.06 -17.70
C THR A 78 -24.52 -14.45 -17.37
N ALA A 79 -24.79 -14.75 -16.09
CA ALA A 79 -25.34 -16.04 -15.67
C ALA A 79 -26.82 -16.18 -16.06
N VAL A 80 -27.11 -17.21 -16.84
CA VAL A 80 -28.46 -17.52 -17.36
C VAL A 80 -29.23 -18.44 -16.42
N THR A 81 -28.58 -19.48 -15.90
CA THR A 81 -29.24 -20.51 -15.09
C THR A 81 -29.61 -19.98 -13.70
N ALA A 82 -30.86 -20.20 -13.27
CA ALA A 82 -31.36 -19.76 -11.97
C ALA A 82 -30.53 -20.31 -10.78
N PHE A 83 -30.10 -21.57 -10.86
CA PHE A 83 -29.22 -22.18 -9.86
C PHE A 83 -27.89 -21.41 -9.72
N LEU A 84 -27.21 -21.13 -10.84
CA LEU A 84 -25.95 -20.41 -10.83
C LEU A 84 -26.11 -18.98 -10.32
N ARG A 85 -27.19 -18.28 -10.69
CA ARG A 85 -27.48 -16.93 -10.17
C ARG A 85 -27.66 -16.93 -8.64
N LYS A 86 -28.38 -17.93 -8.10
CA LYS A 86 -28.58 -18.08 -6.66
C LYS A 86 -27.25 -18.36 -5.94
N GLU A 87 -26.42 -19.22 -6.51
CA GLU A 87 -25.10 -19.53 -5.95
C GLU A 87 -24.16 -18.30 -5.94
N LEU A 88 -24.12 -17.56 -7.05
CA LEU A 88 -23.32 -16.33 -7.15
C LEU A 88 -23.82 -15.25 -6.18
N THR A 89 -25.14 -15.12 -5.99
CA THR A 89 -25.73 -14.20 -5.02
C THR A 89 -25.29 -14.54 -3.59
N ARG A 90 -25.33 -15.83 -3.22
CA ARG A 90 -24.86 -16.31 -1.91
C ARG A 90 -23.39 -15.97 -1.69
N ARG A 91 -22.55 -16.20 -2.71
CA ARG A 91 -21.12 -15.89 -2.65
C ARG A 91 -20.85 -14.39 -2.53
N LEU A 92 -21.61 -13.55 -3.22
CA LEU A 92 -21.53 -12.09 -3.08
C LEU A 92 -21.87 -11.65 -1.66
N ALA A 93 -22.95 -12.17 -1.07
CA ALA A 93 -23.33 -11.83 0.30
C ALA A 93 -22.26 -12.24 1.33
N ALA A 94 -21.62 -13.39 1.13
CA ALA A 94 -20.50 -13.83 1.97
C ALA A 94 -19.28 -12.90 1.82
N LEU A 95 -18.96 -12.46 0.60
CA LEU A 95 -17.89 -11.49 0.33
C LEU A 95 -18.19 -10.13 0.94
N ASP A 96 -19.42 -9.64 0.84
CA ASP A 96 -19.84 -8.37 1.45
C ASP A 96 -19.63 -8.41 2.99
N THR A 97 -20.00 -9.53 3.62
CA THR A 97 -19.77 -9.75 5.05
C THR A 97 -18.27 -9.80 5.38
N HIS A 98 -17.47 -10.45 4.54
CA HIS A 98 -16.02 -10.52 4.73
C HIS A 98 -15.36 -9.13 4.63
N ILE A 99 -15.74 -8.33 3.63
CA ILE A 99 -15.26 -6.95 3.46
C ILE A 99 -15.63 -6.11 4.70
N ALA A 100 -16.88 -6.19 5.17
CA ALA A 100 -17.31 -5.45 6.36
C ALA A 100 -16.51 -5.83 7.62
N ARG A 101 -16.11 -7.11 7.76
CA ARG A 101 -15.24 -7.54 8.87
C ARG A 101 -13.83 -6.98 8.76
N LEU A 102 -13.28 -6.92 7.55
CA LEU A 102 -11.97 -6.30 7.30
C LEU A 102 -12.01 -4.79 7.58
N ASP A 103 -13.07 -4.10 7.14
CA ASP A 103 -13.28 -2.68 7.41
C ASP A 103 -13.31 -2.39 8.91
N ALA A 104 -14.09 -3.17 9.68
CA ALA A 104 -14.17 -3.01 11.12
C ALA A 104 -12.82 -3.27 11.82
N GLU A 105 -12.02 -4.24 11.34
CA GLU A 105 -10.69 -4.49 11.90
C GLU A 105 -9.71 -3.35 11.58
N ILE A 106 -9.73 -2.85 10.35
CA ILE A 106 -8.92 -1.70 9.93
C ILE A 106 -9.22 -0.47 10.81
N GLU A 107 -10.51 -0.18 11.03
CA GLU A 107 -10.93 0.93 11.90
C GLU A 107 -10.47 0.74 13.35
N ARG A 108 -10.56 -0.49 13.88
CA ARG A 108 -10.06 -0.83 15.22
C ARG A 108 -8.55 -0.62 15.32
N SER A 109 -7.77 -1.12 14.37
CA SER A 109 -6.32 -0.97 14.35
C SER A 109 -5.89 0.50 14.28
N ILE A 110 -6.55 1.31 13.45
CA ILE A 110 -6.27 2.75 13.39
C ILE A 110 -6.65 3.45 14.71
N GLY A 111 -7.73 3.03 15.36
CA GLY A 111 -8.16 3.59 16.64
C GLY A 111 -7.28 3.22 17.84
N ALA A 112 -6.63 2.05 17.80
CA ALA A 112 -5.72 1.59 18.84
C ALA A 112 -4.38 2.36 18.84
N GLU A 113 -4.03 3.00 17.73
CA GLU A 113 -2.75 3.69 17.55
C GLU A 113 -2.93 5.22 17.42
N PRO A 114 -2.60 6.02 18.46
CA PRO A 114 -2.82 7.46 18.47
C PRO A 114 -2.09 8.22 17.35
N GLU A 115 -0.92 7.73 16.91
CA GLU A 115 -0.18 8.32 15.82
C GLU A 115 -0.85 8.08 14.46
N MET A 116 -1.40 6.88 14.24
CA MET A 116 -2.17 6.55 13.05
C MET A 116 -3.47 7.37 12.97
N ARG A 117 -4.14 7.56 14.11
CA ARG A 117 -5.32 8.44 14.21
C ARG A 117 -5.00 9.87 13.75
N ARG A 118 -3.90 10.44 14.23
CA ARG A 118 -3.43 11.78 13.80
C ARG A 118 -3.12 11.83 12.30
N ARG A 119 -2.49 10.79 11.75
CA ARG A 119 -2.22 10.71 10.30
C ARG A 119 -3.52 10.64 9.49
N LEU A 120 -4.51 9.87 9.95
CA LEU A 120 -5.82 9.80 9.34
C LEU A 120 -6.51 11.17 9.36
N ASP A 121 -6.52 11.86 10.50
CA ASP A 121 -7.12 13.19 10.66
C ASP A 121 -6.51 14.21 9.68
N ILE A 122 -5.20 14.15 9.46
CA ILE A 122 -4.53 14.97 8.44
C ILE A 122 -4.99 14.60 7.04
N LEU A 123 -5.04 13.31 6.69
CA LEU A 123 -5.43 12.85 5.36
C LEU A 123 -6.88 13.24 4.99
N ILE A 124 -7.81 13.18 5.95
CA ILE A 124 -9.23 13.53 5.72
C ILE A 124 -9.49 15.05 5.78
N SER A 125 -8.53 15.84 6.27
CA SER A 125 -8.65 17.30 6.37
C SER A 125 -8.36 18.05 5.06
N ILE A 126 -7.84 17.36 4.04
CA ILE A 126 -7.50 17.93 2.74
C ILE A 126 -8.60 17.50 1.74
N PRO A 127 -9.37 18.44 1.16
CA PRO A 127 -10.50 18.15 0.26
C PRO A 127 -10.07 17.64 -1.12
#